data_AF-A0A1W9UKK9-F1
#
_entry.id   AF-A0A1W9UKK9-F1
#
_cell.length_a   1.000
_cell.length_b   1.000
_cell.length_c   1.000
_cell.angle_alpha   90.00
_cell.angle_beta   90.00
_cell.angle_gamma   90.00
#
_symmetry.space_group_name_H-M   'P 1'
#
loop_
_entity.id
_entity.type
_entity.pdbx_description
1 polymer ?
#
loop_
_entity_poly.entity_id
_entity_poly.type
_entity_poly.pdbx_seq_one_letter_code
_entity_poly.pdbx_strand_id
1 'polypeptide(L)'
;MKKRYINNEGGFVLITSLLMLVILTIIGISATNTTTVELQIAGNDRIAKQVFYNQEMALTTSLVNHSDWLTGPFASDSTISAYFPKPGTTATDSNGNGIDDSSEILDSSGEIVAIYKARKIVSPQSDIATWEDLDSFNNDAANHPANQIPVMSHTGKPPVGHGYGLLTFYVRRYAITAYSPRNDRNVILQQGVFRAFPK
;
A
#
# COMPACT_ATOMS: atom_id res chain seq x y z
N MET A 1 -10.77 30.93 -83.72
CA MET A 1 -11.71 30.31 -82.76
C MET A 1 -11.06 30.35 -81.38
N LYS A 2 -11.58 31.15 -80.45
CA LYS A 2 -10.90 31.47 -79.17
C LYS A 2 -11.42 30.51 -78.08
N LYS A 3 -10.55 29.64 -77.55
CA LYS A 3 -10.88 28.67 -76.48
C LYS A 3 -11.13 29.43 -75.16
N ARG A 4 -12.33 29.33 -74.61
CA ARG A 4 -12.68 29.80 -73.26
C ARG A 4 -12.34 28.70 -72.26
N TYR A 5 -11.42 28.98 -71.34
CA TYR A 5 -11.20 28.14 -70.16
C TYR A 5 -12.34 28.40 -69.18
N ILE A 6 -13.13 27.38 -68.88
CA ILE A 6 -14.15 27.43 -67.83
C ILE A 6 -13.38 27.20 -66.52
N ASN A 7 -13.22 28.25 -65.70
CA ASN A 7 -12.62 28.15 -64.38
C ASN A 7 -13.63 27.49 -63.43
N ASN A 8 -13.46 26.19 -63.18
CA ASN A 8 -14.32 25.40 -62.29
C ASN A 8 -13.83 25.50 -60.84
N GLU A 9 -14.01 26.68 -60.23
CA GLU A 9 -13.51 26.99 -58.88
C GLU A 9 -14.40 26.38 -57.77
N GLY A 10 -15.65 26.01 -58.09
CA GLY A 10 -16.60 25.40 -57.15
C GLY A 10 -16.20 24.01 -56.65
N GLY A 11 -15.57 23.19 -57.51
CA GLY A 11 -15.06 21.87 -57.09
C GLY A 11 -13.86 21.98 -56.15
N PHE A 12 -13.03 23.01 -56.32
CA PHE A 12 -11.87 23.27 -55.45
C PHE A 12 -12.29 23.68 -54.03
N VAL A 13 -13.33 24.52 -53.90
CA VAL A 13 -13.91 24.91 -52.60
C VAL A 13 -14.49 23.69 -51.86
N LEU A 14 -15.10 22.74 -52.58
CA LEU A 14 -15.63 21.52 -52.00
C LEU A 14 -14.50 20.62 -51.44
N ILE A 15 -13.41 20.44 -52.20
CA ILE A 15 -12.28 19.59 -51.79
C ILE A 15 -11.55 20.20 -50.59
N THR A 16 -11.32 21.51 -50.61
CA THR A 16 -10.65 22.22 -49.50
C THR A 16 -11.48 22.20 -48.22
N SER A 17 -12.81 22.36 -48.31
CA SER A 17 -13.68 22.26 -47.14
C SER A 17 -13.74 20.85 -46.55
N LEU A 18 -13.78 19.81 -47.39
CA LEU A 18 -13.68 18.41 -46.94
C LEU A 18 -12.34 18.14 -46.25
N LEU A 19 -11.23 18.61 -46.84
CA LEU A 19 -9.89 18.46 -46.25
C LEU A 19 -9.81 19.13 -44.88
N MET A 20 -10.32 20.35 -44.75
CA MET A 20 -10.38 21.06 -43.47
C MET A 20 -11.22 20.29 -42.44
N LEU A 21 -12.37 19.73 -42.87
CA LEU A 21 -13.23 18.94 -41.98
C LEU A 21 -12.52 17.67 -41.48
N VAL A 22 -11.79 16.98 -42.36
CA VAL A 22 -10.99 15.79 -41.99
C VAL A 22 -9.86 16.16 -41.03
N ILE A 23 -9.17 17.28 -41.24
CA ILE A 23 -8.12 17.74 -40.32
C ILE A 23 -8.74 18.04 -38.94
N LEU A 24 -9.89 18.71 -38.92
CA LEU A 24 -10.58 19.08 -37.68
C LEU A 24 -11.07 17.85 -36.91
N THR A 25 -11.56 16.80 -37.60
CA THR A 25 -11.97 15.56 -36.95
C THR A 25 -10.78 14.79 -36.38
N ILE A 26 -9.65 14.74 -37.09
CA ILE A 26 -8.41 14.13 -36.58
C ILE A 26 -7.92 14.86 -35.33
N ILE A 27 -7.93 16.20 -35.32
CA ILE A 27 -7.58 17.00 -34.14
C ILE A 27 -8.56 16.73 -33.01
N GLY A 28 -9.87 16.68 -33.28
CA GLY A 28 -10.89 16.39 -32.28
C GLY A 28 -10.74 15.01 -31.63
N ILE A 29 -10.45 13.98 -32.43
CA ILE A 29 -10.16 12.63 -31.94
C ILE A 29 -8.87 12.63 -31.12
N SER A 30 -7.81 13.28 -31.60
CA SER A 30 -6.54 13.38 -30.87
C SER A 30 -6.73 14.06 -29.51
N ALA A 31 -7.47 15.18 -29.46
CA ALA A 31 -7.73 15.91 -28.22
C ALA A 31 -8.56 15.09 -27.22
N THR A 32 -9.55 14.34 -27.71
CA THR A 32 -10.37 13.44 -26.88
C THR A 32 -9.54 12.29 -26.32
N ASN A 33 -8.66 11.72 -27.13
CA ASN A 33 -7.73 10.68 -26.70
C ASN A 33 -6.78 11.20 -25.62
N THR A 34 -6.18 12.38 -25.81
CA THR A 34 -5.34 13.03 -24.79
C THR A 34 -6.10 13.24 -23.48
N THR A 35 -7.31 13.79 -23.55
CA THR A 35 -8.15 14.02 -22.35
C THR A 35 -8.46 12.70 -21.62
N THR A 36 -8.74 11.64 -22.37
CA THR A 36 -9.04 10.32 -21.78
C THR A 36 -7.82 9.77 -21.03
N VAL A 37 -6.63 9.89 -21.62
CA VAL A 37 -5.38 9.46 -20.98
C VAL A 37 -5.08 10.29 -19.73
N GLU A 38 -5.27 11.62 -19.79
CA GLU A 38 -5.07 12.49 -18.63
C GLU A 38 -6.02 12.13 -17.48
N LEU A 39 -7.29 11.85 -17.77
CA LEU A 39 -8.25 11.40 -16.77
C LEU A 39 -7.86 10.06 -16.14
N GLN A 40 -7.34 9.12 -16.93
CA GLN A 40 -6.83 7.84 -16.41
C GLN A 40 -5.61 8.05 -15.50
N ILE A 41 -4.67 8.90 -15.90
CA ILE A 41 -3.49 9.26 -15.10
C ILE A 41 -3.92 9.93 -13.78
N ALA A 42 -4.81 10.92 -13.85
CA ALA A 42 -5.31 11.62 -12.67
C ALA A 42 -6.09 10.70 -11.73
N GLY A 43 -6.87 9.76 -12.30
CA GLY A 43 -7.56 8.72 -11.54
C GLY A 43 -6.58 7.83 -10.78
N ASN A 44 -5.52 7.37 -11.45
CA ASN A 44 -4.49 6.54 -10.83
C ASN A 44 -3.72 7.30 -9.73
N ASP A 45 -3.33 8.55 -9.98
CA ASP A 45 -2.65 9.40 -8.98
C ASP A 45 -3.52 9.65 -7.73
N ARG A 46 -4.81 9.90 -7.93
CA ARG A 46 -5.77 10.05 -6.83
C ARG A 46 -5.86 8.76 -6.00
N ILE A 47 -6.00 7.61 -6.64
CA ILE A 47 -6.09 6.32 -5.96
C ILE A 47 -4.80 6.05 -5.19
N ALA A 48 -3.63 6.23 -5.81
CA ALA A 48 -2.34 6.02 -5.15
C ALA A 48 -2.18 6.88 -3.88
N LYS A 49 -2.57 8.16 -3.94
CA LYS A 49 -2.54 9.06 -2.77
C LYS A 49 -3.51 8.63 -1.67
N GLN A 50 -4.75 8.30 -2.03
CA GLN A 50 -5.75 7.83 -1.06
C GLN A 50 -5.26 6.59 -0.32
N VAL A 51 -4.68 5.65 -1.06
CA VAL A 51 -4.11 4.42 -0.49
C VAL A 51 -2.92 4.74 0.39
N PHE A 52 -2.01 5.62 -0.03
CA PHE A 52 -0.91 6.04 0.83
C PHE A 52 -1.40 6.58 2.19
N TYR A 53 -2.43 7.44 2.19
CA TYR A 53 -2.99 7.97 3.43
C TYR A 53 -3.65 6.90 4.30
N ASN A 54 -4.34 5.92 3.71
CA ASN A 54 -4.93 4.81 4.46
C ASN A 54 -3.85 3.96 5.15
N GLN A 55 -2.74 3.72 4.46
CA GLN A 55 -1.61 2.94 4.99
C GLN A 55 -0.87 3.71 6.09
N GLU A 56 -0.67 5.03 5.93
CA GLU A 56 -0.09 5.88 6.97
C GLU A 56 -0.98 5.93 8.21
N MET A 57 -2.29 5.96 8.03
CA MET A 57 -3.25 5.87 9.12
C MET A 57 -3.10 4.52 9.84
N ALA A 58 -3.01 3.40 9.12
CA ALA A 58 -2.81 2.09 9.72
C ALA A 58 -1.49 2.00 10.51
N LEU A 59 -0.38 2.53 9.96
CA LEU A 59 0.89 2.65 10.69
C LEU A 59 0.73 3.51 11.95
N THR A 60 0.13 4.69 11.84
CA THR A 60 -0.04 5.60 12.97
C THR A 60 -0.90 4.97 14.06
N THR A 61 -2.03 4.36 13.70
CA THR A 61 -2.91 3.64 14.64
C THR A 61 -2.16 2.52 15.35
N SER A 62 -1.32 1.77 14.64
CA SER A 62 -0.51 0.71 15.27
C SER A 62 0.48 1.25 16.31
N LEU A 63 1.04 2.44 16.10
CA LEU A 63 1.96 3.06 17.05
C LEU A 63 1.24 3.60 18.28
N VAL A 64 0.06 4.19 18.08
CA VAL A 64 -0.79 4.71 19.15
C VAL A 64 -1.31 3.55 20.00
N ASN A 65 -1.89 2.53 19.36
CA ASN A 65 -2.46 1.34 19.99
C ASN A 65 -1.43 0.23 20.15
N HIS A 66 -0.19 0.59 20.48
CA HIS A 66 0.89 -0.39 20.62
C HIS A 66 0.61 -1.47 21.67
N SER A 67 -0.30 -1.24 22.61
CA SER A 67 -0.74 -2.23 23.60
C SER A 67 -1.30 -3.50 22.98
N ASP A 68 -1.89 -3.41 21.79
CA ASP A 68 -2.63 -4.50 21.15
C ASP A 68 -1.66 -5.55 20.62
N TRP A 69 -0.55 -5.11 20.05
CA TRP A 69 0.48 -5.99 19.50
C TRP A 69 1.70 -6.16 20.42
N LEU A 70 2.11 -5.14 21.18
CA LEU A 70 3.28 -5.18 22.07
C LEU A 70 2.95 -5.79 23.45
N THR A 71 2.29 -6.95 23.41
CA THR A 71 1.90 -7.72 24.59
C THR A 71 3.09 -8.43 25.23
N GLY A 72 2.92 -8.98 26.44
CA GLY A 72 3.95 -9.69 27.19
C GLY A 72 4.85 -10.61 26.35
N PRO A 73 4.31 -11.52 25.51
CA PRO A 73 5.10 -12.38 24.62
C PRO A 73 5.96 -11.62 23.59
N PHE A 74 5.41 -10.58 22.96
CA PHE A 74 6.14 -9.67 22.06
C PHE A 74 7.22 -8.87 22.80
N ALA A 75 6.93 -8.51 24.05
CA ALA A 75 7.77 -7.74 24.95
C ALA A 75 8.72 -8.60 25.81
N SER A 76 8.70 -9.94 25.72
CA SER A 76 9.55 -10.85 26.54
C SER A 76 10.50 -11.76 25.74
N ASP A 77 10.55 -11.62 24.41
CA ASP A 77 11.45 -12.37 23.51
C ASP A 77 11.06 -13.83 23.24
N SER A 78 9.86 -14.26 23.66
CA SER A 78 9.31 -15.55 23.22
C SER A 78 9.23 -15.59 21.68
N THR A 79 9.83 -16.60 21.07
CA THR A 79 9.81 -16.86 19.62
C THR A 79 8.45 -17.35 19.12
N ILE A 80 7.54 -17.73 20.02
CA ILE A 80 6.29 -18.44 19.71
C ILE A 80 5.12 -17.47 19.46
N SER A 81 5.36 -16.15 19.50
CA SER A 81 4.31 -15.13 19.35
C SER A 81 4.84 -13.84 18.70
N ALA A 82 5.75 -13.98 17.74
CA ALA A 82 6.49 -12.85 17.15
C ALA A 82 5.80 -12.19 15.94
N TYR A 83 4.48 -12.35 15.83
CA TYR A 83 3.68 -11.81 14.73
C TYR A 83 2.29 -11.37 15.22
N PHE A 84 1.79 -10.30 14.61
CA PHE A 84 0.47 -9.69 14.85
C PHE A 84 -0.07 -9.22 13.50
N PRO A 85 -1.37 -9.36 13.22
CA PRO A 85 -2.41 -9.92 14.08
C PRO A 85 -2.24 -11.42 14.31
N LYS A 86 -2.83 -11.92 15.40
CA LYS A 86 -3.01 -13.36 15.62
C LYS A 86 -4.23 -13.82 14.81
N PRO A 87 -4.38 -15.14 14.58
CA PRO A 87 -5.66 -15.67 14.10
C PRO A 87 -6.81 -15.15 14.98
N GLY A 88 -7.84 -14.66 14.32
CA GLY A 88 -9.06 -14.16 14.92
C GLY A 88 -9.73 -15.22 15.80
N THR A 89 -10.38 -14.75 16.86
CA THR A 89 -11.26 -15.56 17.69
C THR A 89 -12.68 -15.04 17.54
N THR A 90 -13.69 -15.80 17.95
CA THR A 90 -15.09 -15.32 17.93
C THR A 90 -15.31 -13.99 18.68
N ALA A 91 -14.37 -13.56 19.53
CA ALA A 91 -14.42 -12.27 20.24
C ALA A 91 -13.66 -11.13 19.56
N THR A 92 -12.79 -11.42 18.59
CA THR A 92 -11.87 -10.45 17.95
C THR A 92 -11.99 -10.43 16.43
N ASP A 93 -12.77 -11.33 15.85
CA ASP A 93 -13.04 -11.46 14.42
C ASP A 93 -14.55 -11.28 14.20
N SER A 94 -14.97 -10.02 14.05
CA SER A 94 -16.38 -9.66 13.91
C SER A 94 -16.89 -9.92 12.49
N ASN A 95 -15.99 -9.89 11.51
CA ASN A 95 -16.31 -10.03 10.10
C ASN A 95 -16.20 -11.50 9.61
N GLY A 96 -15.67 -12.40 10.45
CA GLY A 96 -15.53 -13.83 10.20
C GLY A 96 -14.46 -14.16 9.16
N ASN A 97 -13.49 -13.28 8.92
CA ASN A 97 -12.44 -13.50 7.93
C ASN A 97 -11.31 -14.41 8.44
N GLY A 98 -11.20 -14.57 9.76
CA GLY A 98 -10.19 -15.39 10.43
C GLY A 98 -9.01 -14.60 11.01
N ILE A 99 -8.98 -13.27 10.90
CA ILE A 99 -7.98 -12.35 11.43
C ILE A 99 -8.56 -11.56 12.62
N ASP A 100 -7.67 -11.12 13.52
CA ASP A 100 -8.01 -10.15 14.56
C ASP A 100 -8.26 -8.74 13.97
N ASP A 101 -9.50 -8.26 14.11
CA ASP A 101 -9.98 -6.94 13.67
C ASP A 101 -9.16 -5.78 14.25
N SER A 102 -8.43 -5.98 15.35
CA SER A 102 -7.59 -4.95 15.97
C SER A 102 -6.50 -4.44 15.02
N SER A 103 -6.19 -5.20 13.97
CA SER A 103 -5.24 -4.84 12.91
C SER A 103 -5.86 -4.10 11.72
N GLU A 104 -7.19 -4.08 11.63
CA GLU A 104 -7.95 -3.60 10.49
C GLU A 104 -8.34 -2.14 10.68
N ILE A 105 -8.20 -1.37 9.61
CA ILE A 105 -8.69 0.00 9.57
C ILE A 105 -9.89 0.06 8.64
N LEU A 106 -11.01 0.45 9.21
CA LEU A 106 -12.29 0.56 8.53
C LEU A 106 -12.55 2.01 8.11
N ASP A 107 -13.18 2.19 6.95
CA ASP A 107 -13.73 3.48 6.58
C ASP A 107 -15.11 3.73 7.22
N SER A 108 -15.73 4.88 6.90
CA SER A 108 -17.06 5.24 7.40
C SER A 108 -18.19 4.30 6.98
N SER A 109 -17.96 3.46 5.95
CA SER A 109 -18.90 2.44 5.48
C SER A 109 -18.64 1.06 6.09
N GLY A 110 -17.55 0.89 6.86
CA GLY A 110 -17.15 -0.41 7.40
C GLY A 110 -16.38 -1.27 6.40
N GLU A 111 -15.83 -0.72 5.31
CA GLU A 111 -14.90 -1.44 4.44
C GLU A 111 -13.48 -1.39 5.02
N ILE A 112 -12.77 -2.53 5.01
CA ILE A 112 -11.36 -2.59 5.41
C ILE A 112 -10.52 -1.90 4.34
N VAL A 113 -9.97 -0.74 4.68
CA VAL A 113 -9.17 0.07 3.75
C VAL A 113 -7.66 -0.13 3.90
N ALA A 114 -7.22 -0.63 5.05
CA ALA A 114 -5.82 -0.96 5.32
C ALA A 114 -5.73 -1.97 6.48
N ILE A 115 -4.68 -2.79 6.46
CA ILE A 115 -4.31 -3.69 7.55
C ILE A 115 -2.87 -3.40 7.94
N TYR A 116 -2.56 -3.45 9.24
CA TYR A 116 -1.18 -3.40 9.71
C TYR A 116 -0.74 -4.71 10.36
N LYS A 117 0.54 -5.06 10.16
CA LYS A 117 1.15 -6.26 10.70
C LYS A 117 2.44 -5.93 11.43
N ALA A 118 2.59 -6.40 12.67
CA ALA A 118 3.75 -6.12 13.51
C ALA A 118 4.53 -7.41 13.81
N ARG A 119 5.87 -7.31 13.79
CA ARG A 119 6.74 -8.49 13.93
C ARG A 119 8.17 -8.18 14.34
N LYS A 120 8.92 -9.21 14.75
CA LYS A 120 10.38 -9.12 15.00
C LYS A 120 11.18 -9.14 13.69
N ILE A 121 12.39 -8.56 13.71
CA ILE A 121 13.26 -8.36 12.53
C ILE A 121 14.28 -9.53 12.32
N VAL A 122 14.15 -10.68 13.01
CA VAL A 122 15.21 -11.73 13.04
C VAL A 122 15.05 -12.85 12.01
N SER A 123 13.83 -13.29 11.69
CA SER A 123 13.60 -14.26 10.61
C SER A 123 12.14 -14.19 10.10
N PRO A 124 11.91 -14.03 8.78
CA PRO A 124 10.58 -13.92 8.14
C PRO A 124 9.71 -15.16 8.08
N GLN A 125 10.27 -16.36 8.01
CA GLN A 125 9.53 -17.40 7.29
C GLN A 125 8.57 -18.29 8.10
N SER A 126 8.84 -18.61 9.36
CA SER A 126 8.14 -19.74 10.01
C SER A 126 6.72 -19.43 10.49
N ASP A 127 6.45 -18.21 10.96
CA ASP A 127 5.26 -17.96 11.79
C ASP A 127 4.07 -17.40 11.00
N ILE A 128 4.28 -16.97 9.74
CA ILE A 128 3.26 -16.30 8.94
C ILE A 128 2.57 -17.21 7.91
N ALA A 129 3.04 -18.45 7.76
CA ALA A 129 2.46 -19.43 6.83
C ALA A 129 1.00 -19.81 7.20
N THR A 130 0.57 -19.45 8.40
CA THR A 130 -0.80 -19.65 8.90
C THR A 130 -1.67 -18.40 8.77
N TRP A 131 -1.18 -17.32 8.16
CA TRP A 131 -2.00 -16.16 7.84
C TRP A 131 -2.88 -16.45 6.63
N GLU A 132 -4.16 -16.10 6.73
CA GLU A 132 -5.15 -16.34 5.68
C GLU A 132 -4.97 -15.47 4.44
N ASP A 133 -4.45 -14.26 4.59
CA ASP A 133 -4.21 -13.33 3.47
C ASP A 133 -2.97 -13.69 2.65
N LEU A 134 -2.33 -14.83 2.93
CA LEU A 134 -1.21 -15.32 2.15
C LEU A 134 -1.63 -15.67 0.71
N ASP A 135 -2.90 -15.99 0.50
CA ASP A 135 -3.51 -16.22 -0.82
C ASP A 135 -3.38 -15.01 -1.76
N SER A 136 -3.48 -13.82 -1.19
CA SER A 136 -3.35 -12.52 -1.86
C SER A 136 -1.89 -12.21 -2.24
N PHE A 137 -0.95 -13.03 -1.78
CA PHE A 137 0.49 -12.96 -2.05
C PHE A 137 1.05 -14.28 -2.62
N ASN A 138 0.34 -14.89 -3.57
CA ASN A 138 0.75 -16.12 -4.27
C ASN A 138 0.93 -17.35 -3.36
N ASN A 139 0.27 -17.39 -2.20
CA ASN A 139 0.41 -18.46 -1.20
C ASN A 139 1.87 -18.69 -0.75
N ASP A 140 2.73 -17.67 -0.84
CA ASP A 140 4.14 -17.79 -0.49
C ASP A 140 4.53 -16.76 0.58
N ALA A 141 4.89 -17.27 1.75
CA ALA A 141 5.33 -16.46 2.88
C ALA A 141 6.49 -15.54 2.50
N ALA A 142 7.38 -15.94 1.58
CA ALA A 142 8.49 -15.11 1.16
C ALA A 142 8.04 -13.84 0.40
N ASN A 143 6.89 -13.90 -0.29
CA ASN A 143 6.38 -12.79 -1.10
C ASN A 143 5.49 -11.82 -0.31
N HIS A 144 5.08 -12.20 0.90
CA HIS A 144 4.26 -11.34 1.74
C HIS A 144 5.05 -10.06 2.13
N PRO A 145 4.47 -8.86 2.05
CA PRO A 145 5.16 -7.60 2.30
C PRO A 145 5.75 -7.51 3.71
N ALA A 146 5.08 -8.06 4.71
CA ALA A 146 5.63 -8.15 6.07
C ALA A 146 6.92 -9.01 6.15
N ASN A 147 7.22 -9.84 5.15
CA ASN A 147 8.45 -10.63 5.05
C ASN A 147 9.55 -10.00 4.20
N GLN A 148 9.24 -8.93 3.50
CA GLN A 148 10.19 -8.15 2.72
C GLN A 148 10.79 -7.03 3.56
N ILE A 149 11.20 -7.35 4.80
CA ILE A 149 11.86 -6.40 5.72
C ILE A 149 13.35 -6.74 5.83
N PRO A 150 14.23 -5.74 6.01
CA PRO A 150 15.66 -6.00 6.23
C PRO A 150 15.88 -6.84 7.48
N VAL A 151 16.63 -7.95 7.38
CA VAL A 151 16.91 -8.81 8.55
C VAL A 151 17.93 -8.13 9.47
N MET A 152 17.60 -8.02 10.75
CA MET A 152 18.44 -7.43 11.79
C MET A 152 18.24 -8.14 13.12
N SER A 153 19.26 -8.07 13.98
CA SER A 153 19.13 -8.55 15.36
C SER A 153 17.96 -7.85 16.07
N HIS A 154 17.07 -8.66 16.65
CA HIS A 154 15.89 -8.19 17.38
C HIS A 154 16.32 -7.37 18.59
N THR A 155 17.36 -7.82 19.30
CA THR A 155 17.96 -7.08 20.41
C THR A 155 19.16 -6.28 19.94
N GLY A 156 19.39 -5.12 20.54
CA GLY A 156 20.51 -4.27 20.21
C GLY A 156 20.84 -3.26 21.31
N LYS A 157 21.92 -2.51 21.10
CA LYS A 157 22.22 -1.32 21.91
C LYS A 157 21.25 -0.19 21.50
N PRO A 158 20.80 0.63 22.46
CA PRO A 158 20.09 1.87 22.11
C PRO A 158 20.92 2.69 21.13
N PRO A 159 20.33 3.21 20.05
CA PRO A 159 21.08 4.08 19.15
C PRO A 159 21.53 5.39 19.84
N VAL A 160 22.43 6.12 19.18
CA VAL A 160 23.04 7.32 19.77
C VAL A 160 22.02 8.46 19.89
N GLY A 161 22.04 9.20 21.01
CA GLY A 161 21.18 10.38 21.21
C GLY A 161 19.78 10.10 21.79
N HIS A 162 19.42 8.85 22.12
CA HIS A 162 18.09 8.52 22.67
C HIS A 162 17.96 8.66 24.20
N GLY A 163 19.00 9.08 24.90
CA GLY A 163 18.98 9.25 26.37
C GLY A 163 19.03 7.95 27.20
N TYR A 164 18.95 6.77 26.58
CA TYR A 164 19.11 5.49 27.28
C TYR A 164 20.58 5.14 27.50
N GLY A 165 20.93 4.86 28.77
CA GLY A 165 22.27 4.42 29.14
C GLY A 165 22.62 3.03 28.57
N LEU A 166 23.77 2.91 27.90
CA LEU A 166 24.23 1.65 27.26
C LEU A 166 24.42 0.49 28.26
N LEU A 167 24.68 0.80 29.53
CA LEU A 167 24.88 -0.18 30.59
C LEU A 167 23.57 -0.63 31.24
N THR A 168 22.52 0.18 31.15
CA THR A 168 21.26 -0.01 31.88
C THR A 168 20.12 -0.50 30.99
N PHE A 169 20.20 -0.24 29.68
CA PHE A 169 19.13 -0.57 28.75
C PHE A 169 19.63 -1.37 27.55
N TYR A 170 18.74 -2.17 26.98
CA TYR A 170 18.85 -2.70 25.63
C TYR A 170 17.58 -2.33 24.85
N VAL A 171 17.64 -2.32 23.52
CA VAL A 171 16.46 -2.10 22.68
C VAL A 171 16.01 -3.39 22.03
N ARG A 172 14.71 -3.49 21.80
CA ARG A 172 14.13 -4.48 20.91
C ARG A 172 13.51 -3.81 19.71
N ARG A 173 13.80 -4.35 18.53
CA ARG A 173 13.37 -3.83 17.24
C ARG A 173 12.23 -4.66 16.68
N TYR A 174 11.25 -3.98 16.15
CA TYR A 174 10.10 -4.54 15.48
C TYR A 174 9.91 -3.84 14.14
N ALA A 175 9.29 -4.52 13.19
CA ALA A 175 8.83 -3.93 11.95
C ALA A 175 7.31 -3.94 11.95
N ILE A 176 6.73 -2.83 11.55
CA ILE A 176 5.30 -2.70 11.28
C ILE A 176 5.16 -2.50 9.77
N THR A 177 4.26 -3.26 9.15
CA THR A 177 3.96 -3.19 7.72
C THR A 177 2.48 -2.90 7.55
N ALA A 178 2.14 -1.83 6.86
CA ALA A 178 0.77 -1.50 6.49
C ALA A 178 0.57 -1.68 4.98
N TYR A 179 -0.55 -2.28 4.60
CA TYR A 179 -0.88 -2.57 3.20
C TYR A 179 -2.40 -2.73 3.02
N SER A 180 -2.84 -2.78 1.76
CA SER A 180 -4.24 -3.05 1.42
C SER A 180 -4.52 -4.56 1.51
N PRO A 181 -5.59 -5.01 2.19
CA PRO A 181 -5.91 -6.44 2.34
C PRO A 181 -6.02 -7.19 1.01
N ARG A 182 -6.53 -6.54 -0.04
CA ARG A 182 -6.71 -7.18 -1.35
C ARG A 182 -5.47 -7.16 -2.24
N ASN A 183 -4.37 -6.56 -1.77
CA ASN A 183 -3.16 -6.31 -2.57
C ASN A 183 -3.46 -5.68 -3.95
N ASP A 184 -4.61 -5.01 -4.06
CA ASP A 184 -5.17 -4.43 -5.28
C ASP A 184 -4.50 -3.07 -5.61
N ARG A 185 -3.90 -2.48 -4.59
CA ARG A 185 -3.33 -1.14 -4.60
C ARG A 185 -1.92 -1.23 -4.07
N ASN A 186 -0.95 -1.16 -4.98
CA ASN A 186 0.48 -1.45 -4.83
C ASN A 186 1.26 -0.44 -3.94
N VAL A 187 0.67 0.00 -2.84
CA VAL A 187 1.31 0.87 -1.84
C VAL A 187 1.42 0.10 -0.54
N ILE A 188 2.66 -0.15 -0.15
CA ILE A 188 3.05 -0.82 1.08
C ILE A 188 3.94 0.14 1.85
N LEU A 189 3.64 0.35 3.12
CA LEU A 189 4.44 1.18 4.01
C LEU A 189 5.04 0.30 5.11
N GLN A 190 6.32 0.46 5.36
CA GLN A 190 7.06 -0.30 6.35
C GLN A 190 7.81 0.65 7.27
N GLN A 191 7.67 0.44 8.57
CA GLN A 191 8.34 1.24 9.59
C GLN A 191 9.06 0.35 10.59
N GLY A 192 10.34 0.65 10.82
CA GLY A 192 11.10 0.07 11.92
C GLY A 192 10.82 0.83 13.21
N VAL A 193 10.43 0.11 14.25
CA VAL A 193 10.17 0.66 15.58
C VAL A 193 11.04 -0.03 16.61
N PHE A 194 11.37 0.67 17.70
CA PHE A 194 12.07 0.04 18.81
C PHE A 194 11.51 0.48 20.15
N ARG A 195 11.63 -0.40 21.14
CA ARG A 195 11.35 -0.10 22.55
C ARG A 195 12.56 -0.43 23.39
N ALA A 196 12.89 0.47 24.31
CA ALA A 196 13.95 0.25 25.29
C ALA A 196 13.42 -0.56 26.48
N PHE A 197 14.23 -1.51 26.94
CA PHE A 197 13.96 -2.36 28.08
C PHE A 197 15.13 -2.24 29.06
N PRO A 198 14.85 -2.20 30.37
CA PRO A 198 15.90 -2.29 31.37
C PRO A 198 16.60 -3.66 31.28
N LYS A 199 17.92 -3.65 31.46
CA LYS A 199 18.76 -4.83 31.57
C LYS A 199 18.54 -5.57 32.88
#